data_AF-A0A267FZH1-F1
#
_entry.id   AF-A0A267FZH1-F1
#
_cell.length_a   1.000
_cell.length_b   1.000
_cell.length_c   1.000
_cell.angle_alpha   90.00
_cell.angle_beta   90.00
_cell.angle_gamma   90.00
#
_symmetry.space_group_name_H-M   'P 1'
#
loop_
_entity.id
_entity.type
_entity.pdbx_description
1 polymer ?
#
loop_
_entity_poly.entity_id
_entity_poly.type
_entity_poly.pdbx_seq_one_letter_code
_entity_poly.pdbx_strand_id
1 'polypeptide(L)'
;MSFSPRVFNLTLSISPRVFNLTLSMSFSPRVFNLTLSISPRVFNLTLSISPRVFNLTLSISPRVFNLTLSISPRVFNLTLSMSFSPRVFNLTLSISPRVFNLTLSISFSPGVFNLTLSISPRVFNLNLSISPRVFNLTLSISPRVFNLTLSISPLVFNLTLSIFPRVFNLTLSISPTVFNLTLSISPPVFNLTLSISPTVFNLTLSISPTVFNLTLSISPTVFNLTLSISPRVFNLTLSISPLVFNLTLSISPPVFNLTLSISPTVFNLTLSISPTVFNLTLSISPRVFNLTLHFTSCL
;
A
#
# COMPACT_ATOMS: atom_id res chain seq x y z
N MET A 1 -22.69 40.11 1.65
CA MET A 1 -21.48 39.75 0.87
C MET A 1 -20.50 39.08 1.83
N SER A 2 -20.29 37.76 1.72
CA SER A 2 -19.29 37.08 2.56
C SER A 2 -17.90 37.34 1.96
N PHE A 3 -17.08 38.09 2.69
CA PHE A 3 -15.66 38.28 2.38
C PHE A 3 -14.96 36.92 2.55
N SER A 4 -14.69 36.23 1.44
CA SER A 4 -13.80 35.07 1.46
C SER A 4 -12.36 35.56 1.27
N PRO A 5 -11.46 35.38 2.26
CA PRO A 5 -10.09 35.83 2.13
C PRO A 5 -9.40 35.08 0.98
N ARG A 6 -8.73 35.83 0.11
CA ARG A 6 -8.00 35.24 -1.03
C ARG A 6 -6.80 34.40 -0.56
N VAL A 7 -6.17 34.78 0.55
CA VAL A 7 -5.00 34.10 1.12
C VAL A 7 -5.19 33.94 2.62
N PHE A 8 -4.88 32.76 3.17
CA PHE A 8 -4.83 32.49 4.59
C PHE A 8 -3.42 32.03 4.97
N ASN A 9 -2.78 32.74 5.90
CA ASN A 9 -1.44 32.43 6.41
C ASN A 9 -1.51 32.25 7.92
N LEU A 10 -1.01 31.12 8.43
CA LEU A 10 -0.82 30.89 9.86
C LEU A 10 0.63 30.48 10.12
N THR A 11 1.30 31.23 11.01
CA THR A 11 2.66 30.93 11.46
C THR A 11 2.67 30.86 12.99
N LEU A 12 3.18 29.76 13.55
CA LEU A 12 3.30 29.56 14.99
C LEU A 12 4.71 29.06 15.35
N SER A 13 5.30 29.69 16.37
CA SER A 13 6.61 29.38 16.93
C SER A 13 6.54 29.31 18.45
N ILE A 14 5.98 28.22 18.98
CA ILE A 14 5.83 27.94 20.41
C ILE A 14 6.41 26.55 20.74
N SER A 15 6.81 26.30 21.98
CA SER A 15 7.43 25.01 22.38
C SER A 15 6.59 24.24 23.41
N PRO A 16 5.33 23.86 23.10
CA PRO A 16 4.50 23.14 24.04
C PRO A 16 4.95 21.69 24.18
N ARG A 17 4.65 21.03 25.31
CA ARG A 17 4.90 19.58 25.44
C ARG A 17 3.97 18.74 24.56
N VAL A 18 2.73 19.19 24.38
CA VAL A 18 1.71 18.57 23.53
C VAL A 18 1.13 19.66 22.65
N PHE A 19 1.08 19.42 21.34
CA PHE A 19 0.46 20.33 20.38
C PHE A 19 -0.72 19.64 19.71
N ASN A 20 -1.89 20.24 19.87
CA ASN A 20 -3.13 19.82 19.19
C ASN A 20 -3.68 21.02 18.42
N LEU A 21 -3.80 20.89 17.11
CA LEU A 21 -4.45 21.89 16.28
C LEU A 21 -5.49 21.20 15.40
N THR A 22 -6.74 21.61 15.55
CA THR A 22 -7.84 21.24 14.65
C THR A 22 -8.34 22.51 13.99
N LEU A 23 -8.30 22.56 12.66
CA LEU A 23 -8.83 23.68 11.89
C LEU A 23 -9.80 23.17 10.85
N SER A 24 -11.04 23.67 10.92
CA SER A 24 -12.07 23.50 9.90
C SER A 24 -12.56 24.88 9.48
N MET A 25 -12.68 25.09 8.16
CA MET A 25 -13.09 26.39 7.63
C MET A 25 -14.37 26.21 6.81
N SER A 26 -15.37 27.06 7.06
CA SER A 26 -16.62 27.11 6.28
C SER A 26 -16.48 27.83 4.93
N PHE A 27 -15.30 28.41 4.66
CA PHE A 27 -14.96 29.08 3.41
C PHE A 27 -13.71 28.48 2.77
N SER A 28 -13.58 28.64 1.46
CA SER A 28 -12.48 28.12 0.65
C SER A 28 -11.50 29.24 0.24
N PRO A 29 -10.39 29.44 0.98
CA PRO A 29 -9.41 30.45 0.59
C PRO A 29 -8.74 30.05 -0.75
N ARG A 30 -8.30 31.00 -1.58
CA ARG A 30 -7.60 30.61 -2.82
C ARG A 30 -6.26 29.96 -2.50
N VAL A 31 -5.54 30.48 -1.52
CA VAL A 31 -4.24 29.96 -1.06
C VAL A 31 -4.29 29.76 0.46
N PHE A 32 -3.83 28.60 0.93
CA PHE A 32 -3.63 28.31 2.35
C PHE A 32 -2.17 27.95 2.60
N ASN A 33 -1.52 28.70 3.48
CA ASN A 33 -0.17 28.44 3.94
C ASN A 33 -0.17 28.25 5.46
N LEU A 34 0.36 27.11 5.91
CA LEU A 34 0.61 26.85 7.33
C LEU A 34 2.09 26.51 7.52
N THR A 35 2.75 27.31 8.37
CA THR A 35 4.13 27.08 8.78
C THR A 35 4.19 26.91 10.29
N LEU A 36 4.62 25.74 10.76
CA LEU A 36 4.82 25.46 12.18
C LEU A 36 6.28 25.13 12.46
N SER A 37 6.87 25.85 13.42
CA SER A 37 8.23 25.61 13.93
C SER A 37 8.17 25.39 15.44
N ILE A 38 7.83 24.17 15.85
CA ILE A 38 7.51 23.81 17.24
C ILE A 38 8.14 22.46 17.62
N SER A 39 8.48 22.23 18.88
CA SER A 39 9.16 21.00 19.34
C SER A 39 8.39 20.20 20.40
N PRO A 40 7.14 19.79 20.15
CA PRO A 40 6.36 19.06 21.14
C PRO A 40 6.80 17.61 21.26
N ARG A 41 6.48 16.94 22.37
CA ARG A 41 6.62 15.48 22.49
C ARG A 41 5.55 14.75 21.69
N VAL A 42 4.35 15.32 21.63
CA VAL A 42 3.19 14.79 20.88
C VAL A 42 2.66 15.89 19.97
N PHE A 43 2.55 15.60 18.69
CA PHE A 43 2.02 16.51 17.68
C PHE A 43 0.80 15.90 17.01
N ASN A 44 -0.33 16.61 17.09
CA ASN A 44 -1.58 16.27 16.41
C ASN A 44 -2.05 17.48 15.60
N LEU A 45 -2.16 17.30 14.28
CA LEU A 45 -2.70 18.30 13.38
C LEU A 45 -3.82 17.71 12.53
N THR A 46 -5.00 18.29 12.60
CA THR A 46 -6.16 17.92 11.79
C THR A 46 -6.64 19.14 11.01
N LEU A 47 -6.59 19.10 9.67
CA LEU A 47 -7.08 20.17 8.81
C LEU A 47 -8.19 19.66 7.89
N SER A 48 -9.32 20.38 7.86
CA SER A 48 -10.44 20.15 6.94
C SER A 48 -10.78 21.44 6.22
N ILE A 49 -10.15 21.67 5.07
CA ILE A 49 -10.21 22.93 4.31
C ILE A 49 -10.14 22.67 2.80
N SER A 50 -10.70 23.56 1.97
CA SER A 50 -10.76 23.35 0.51
C SER A 50 -10.14 24.49 -0.29
N PRO A 51 -8.82 24.76 -0.14
CA PRO A 51 -8.17 25.84 -0.86
C PRO A 51 -7.89 25.47 -2.33
N ARG A 52 -7.60 26.43 -3.22
CA ARG A 52 -7.10 26.08 -4.57
C ARG A 52 -5.65 25.61 -4.54
N VAL A 53 -4.82 26.23 -3.71
CA VAL A 53 -3.41 25.89 -3.46
C VAL A 53 -3.22 25.68 -1.97
N PHE A 54 -2.63 24.54 -1.59
CA PHE A 54 -2.31 24.22 -0.21
C PHE A 54 -0.81 23.98 -0.05
N ASN A 55 -0.20 24.73 0.86
CA ASN A 55 1.19 24.55 1.27
C ASN A 55 1.25 24.35 2.79
N LEU A 56 1.85 23.24 3.21
CA LEU A 56 2.12 22.93 4.60
C LEU A 56 3.62 22.71 4.77
N THR A 57 4.24 23.50 5.64
CA THR A 57 5.64 23.37 6.04
C THR A 57 5.70 23.14 7.54
N LEU A 58 6.22 21.99 7.94
CA LEU A 58 6.38 21.63 9.35
C LEU A 58 7.86 21.38 9.62
N SER A 59 8.41 22.12 10.59
CA SER A 59 9.74 21.91 11.16
C SER A 59 9.59 21.56 12.63
N ILE A 60 9.43 20.27 12.93
CA ILE A 60 9.08 19.79 14.27
C ILE A 60 9.85 18.51 14.65
N SER A 61 9.88 18.16 15.94
CA SER A 61 10.63 17.01 16.46
C SER A 61 9.92 16.19 17.55
N PRO A 62 8.71 15.63 17.29
CA PRO A 62 7.95 14.88 18.27
C PRO A 62 8.37 13.42 18.38
N ARG A 63 8.02 12.82 19.53
CA ARG A 63 8.07 11.37 19.70
C ARG A 63 6.87 10.69 19.05
N VAL A 64 5.73 11.38 18.98
CA VAL A 64 4.49 10.91 18.34
C VAL A 64 4.02 12.00 17.37
N PHE A 65 3.93 11.65 16.10
CA PHE A 65 3.46 12.53 15.04
C PHE A 65 2.17 11.98 14.43
N ASN A 66 1.11 12.79 14.46
CA ASN A 66 -0.15 12.52 13.80
C ASN A 66 -0.55 13.73 12.93
N LEU A 67 -0.68 13.49 11.63
CA LEU A 67 -1.17 14.49 10.68
C LEU A 67 -2.35 13.91 9.89
N THR A 68 -3.49 14.59 9.95
CA THR A 68 -4.70 14.25 9.21
C THR A 68 -5.12 15.44 8.35
N LEU A 69 -5.12 15.27 7.04
CA LEU A 69 -5.58 16.30 6.09
C LEU A 69 -6.75 15.77 5.27
N SER A 70 -7.87 16.49 5.31
CA SER A 70 -9.04 16.26 4.44
C SER A 70 -9.27 17.52 3.61
N ILE A 71 -8.67 17.58 2.42
CA ILE A 71 -8.62 18.82 1.62
C ILE A 71 -8.80 18.55 0.12
N SER A 72 -9.38 19.49 -0.64
CA SER A 72 -9.65 19.31 -2.07
C SER A 72 -8.97 20.36 -2.98
N PRO A 73 -7.63 20.48 -2.96
CA PRO A 73 -6.94 21.52 -3.71
C PRO A 73 -6.75 21.17 -5.18
N ARG A 74 -6.56 22.18 -6.04
CA ARG A 74 -6.13 21.94 -7.43
C ARG A 74 -4.67 21.49 -7.49
N VAL A 75 -3.82 22.07 -6.64
CA VAL A 75 -2.40 21.78 -6.47
C VAL A 75 -2.11 21.56 -4.99
N PHE A 76 -1.50 20.42 -4.66
CA PHE A 76 -1.13 20.05 -3.30
C PHE A 76 0.38 19.85 -3.19
N ASN A 77 1.02 20.62 -2.31
CA ASN A 77 2.43 20.44 -1.96
C ASN A 77 2.53 20.27 -0.43
N LEU A 78 3.11 19.14 0.00
CA LEU A 78 3.43 18.87 1.39
C LEU A 78 4.94 18.70 1.52
N THR A 79 5.57 19.57 2.32
CA THR A 79 6.99 19.43 2.68
C THR A 79 7.07 19.22 4.18
N LEU A 80 7.67 18.10 4.58
CA LEU A 80 7.85 17.73 5.98
C LEU A 80 9.34 17.57 6.25
N SER A 81 9.90 18.45 7.08
CA SER A 81 11.29 18.38 7.52
C SER A 81 11.32 18.09 9.02
N MET A 82 11.96 16.99 9.42
CA MET A 82 12.07 16.61 10.82
C MET A 82 13.53 16.33 11.12
N SER A 83 14.01 16.78 12.27
CA SER A 83 15.39 16.58 12.72
C SER A 83 15.60 15.31 13.56
N PHE A 84 14.52 14.59 13.90
CA PHE A 84 14.58 13.39 14.74
C PHE A 84 13.58 12.31 14.31
N SER A 85 13.91 11.04 14.59
CA SER A 85 13.02 9.91 14.37
C SER A 85 11.90 9.87 15.43
N PRO A 86 10.62 10.04 15.08
CA PRO A 86 9.55 9.80 16.03
C PRO A 86 9.47 8.30 16.35
N ARG A 87 8.97 7.94 17.53
CA ARG A 87 8.62 6.54 17.82
C ARG A 87 7.45 6.08 16.97
N VAL A 88 6.49 6.98 16.74
CA VAL A 88 5.27 6.73 15.95
C VAL A 88 5.06 7.86 14.96
N PHE A 89 4.91 7.50 13.69
CA PHE A 89 4.58 8.42 12.60
C PHE A 89 3.28 7.98 11.93
N ASN A 90 2.26 8.81 12.00
CA ASN A 90 0.98 8.59 11.33
C ASN A 90 0.67 9.77 10.40
N LEU A 91 0.46 9.46 9.12
CA LEU A 91 0.03 10.42 8.12
C LEU A 91 -1.22 9.89 7.40
N THR A 92 -2.31 10.65 7.48
CA THR A 92 -3.58 10.35 6.80
C THR A 92 -3.94 11.50 5.88
N LEU A 93 -3.99 11.24 4.57
CA LEU A 93 -4.41 12.23 3.57
C LEU A 93 -5.64 11.73 2.82
N SER A 94 -6.72 12.51 2.85
CA SER A 94 -7.92 12.31 2.04
C SER A 94 -8.10 13.52 1.13
N ILE A 95 -7.54 13.46 -0.08
CA ILE A 95 -7.43 14.62 -0.96
C ILE A 95 -7.72 14.32 -2.44
N SER A 96 -8.31 15.27 -3.16
CA SER A 96 -8.71 15.10 -4.58
C SER A 96 -8.05 16.09 -5.56
N PRO A 97 -6.71 16.14 -5.66
CA PRO A 97 -6.02 17.08 -6.54
C PRO A 97 -5.98 16.66 -8.00
N ARG A 98 -5.80 17.62 -8.91
CA ARG A 98 -5.59 17.32 -10.35
C ARG A 98 -4.21 16.69 -10.60
N VAL A 99 -3.19 17.18 -9.91
CA VAL A 99 -1.80 16.68 -9.93
C VAL A 99 -1.36 16.52 -8.49
N PHE A 100 -0.80 15.36 -8.15
CA PHE A 100 -0.30 15.06 -6.81
C PHE A 100 1.14 14.60 -6.88
N ASN A 101 2.03 15.37 -6.27
CA ASN A 101 3.40 14.98 -6.04
C ASN A 101 3.63 14.98 -4.53
N LEU A 102 3.83 13.81 -3.95
CA LEU A 102 4.26 13.67 -2.56
C LEU A 102 5.69 13.15 -2.57
N THR A 103 6.63 14.04 -2.30
CA THR A 103 8.02 13.64 -2.05
C THR A 103 8.22 13.65 -0.55
N LEU A 104 8.36 12.45 0.03
CA LEU A 104 8.58 12.28 1.45
C LEU A 104 9.99 11.73 1.67
N SER A 105 10.98 12.63 1.67
CA SER A 105 12.37 12.31 1.98
C SER A 105 12.56 12.24 3.49
N ILE A 106 12.07 11.16 4.10
CA ILE A 106 12.29 10.88 5.51
C ILE A 106 13.64 10.18 5.65
N SER A 107 14.62 10.82 6.29
CA SER A 107 15.94 10.24 6.57
C SER A 107 16.03 9.56 7.94
N PHE A 108 14.90 9.31 8.59
CA PHE A 108 14.83 8.77 9.94
C PHE A 108 13.99 7.50 10.01
N SER A 109 14.38 6.58 10.90
CA SER A 109 13.76 5.26 11.08
C SER A 109 12.82 5.26 12.29
N PRO A 110 11.50 5.53 12.13
CA PRO A 110 10.60 5.51 13.27
C PRO A 110 10.37 4.08 13.79
N GLY A 111 9.94 3.93 15.04
CA GLY A 111 9.54 2.60 15.53
C GLY A 111 8.38 2.03 14.71
N VAL A 112 7.36 2.85 14.48
CA VAL A 112 6.17 2.53 13.69
C VAL A 112 5.92 3.63 12.67
N PHE A 113 5.70 3.25 11.41
CA PHE A 113 5.32 4.14 10.33
C PHE A 113 3.98 3.71 9.72
N ASN A 114 3.00 4.60 9.75
CA ASN A 114 1.68 4.41 9.15
C ASN A 114 1.40 5.53 8.14
N LEU A 115 1.11 5.15 6.90
CA LEU A 115 0.69 6.06 5.85
C LEU A 115 -0.62 5.58 5.22
N THR A 116 -1.65 6.44 5.28
CA THR A 116 -2.96 6.18 4.66
C THR A 116 -3.26 7.29 3.67
N LEU A 117 -3.40 6.95 2.39
CA LEU A 117 -3.76 7.90 1.34
C LEU A 117 -5.07 7.45 0.65
N SER A 118 -6.05 8.34 0.61
CA SER A 118 -7.29 8.19 -0.16
C SER A 118 -7.39 9.35 -1.15
N ILE A 119 -6.89 9.15 -2.37
CA ILE A 119 -6.67 10.25 -3.33
C ILE A 119 -6.95 9.88 -4.78
N SER A 120 -7.41 10.82 -5.60
CA SER A 120 -7.76 10.60 -7.02
C SER A 120 -6.99 11.50 -8.02
N PRO A 121 -5.64 11.49 -8.00
CA PRO A 121 -4.85 12.33 -8.91
C PRO A 121 -4.81 11.76 -10.33
N ARG A 122 -4.47 12.56 -11.34
CA ARG A 122 -4.22 12.02 -12.70
C ARG A 122 -2.97 11.13 -12.75
N VAL A 123 -1.93 11.49 -12.01
CA VAL A 123 -0.64 10.79 -11.91
C VAL A 123 -0.27 10.69 -10.44
N PHE A 124 0.20 9.52 -10.01
CA PHE A 124 0.68 9.28 -8.66
C PHE A 124 2.10 8.70 -8.68
N ASN A 125 3.02 9.36 -7.98
CA ASN A 125 4.35 8.86 -7.71
C ASN A 125 4.61 8.95 -6.20
N LEU A 126 5.05 7.85 -5.60
CA LEU A 126 5.51 7.79 -4.21
C LEU A 126 6.85 7.08 -4.15
N ASN A 127 7.86 7.80 -3.66
CA ASN A 127 9.18 7.27 -3.35
C ASN A 127 9.40 7.38 -1.84
N LEU A 128 9.74 6.25 -1.21
CA LEU A 128 10.00 6.21 0.22
C LEU A 128 11.22 5.33 0.53
N SER A 129 12.13 5.88 1.34
CA SER A 129 13.36 5.23 1.80
C SER A 129 13.48 5.38 3.32
N ILE A 130 12.88 4.47 4.07
CA ILE A 130 12.87 4.44 5.55
C ILE A 130 13.08 3.02 6.08
N SER A 131 13.54 2.86 7.32
CA SER A 131 13.75 1.54 7.93
C SER A 131 13.06 1.40 9.30
N PRO A 132 11.72 1.48 9.37
CA PRO A 132 11.02 1.36 10.64
C PRO A 132 10.99 -0.07 11.15
N ARG A 133 10.70 -0.30 12.44
CA ARG A 133 10.44 -1.69 12.90
C ARG A 133 9.14 -2.23 12.31
N VAL A 134 8.11 -1.39 12.25
CA VAL A 134 6.80 -1.72 11.66
C VAL A 134 6.45 -0.69 10.59
N PHE A 135 6.11 -1.18 9.39
CA PHE A 135 5.68 -0.38 8.26
C PHE A 135 4.27 -0.77 7.82
N ASN A 136 3.36 0.20 7.79
CA ASN A 136 2.01 0.04 7.27
C ASN A 136 1.73 1.11 6.21
N LEU A 137 1.34 0.67 5.02
CA LEU A 137 0.93 1.54 3.92
C LEU A 137 -0.44 1.11 3.38
N THR A 138 -1.41 2.03 3.41
CA THR A 138 -2.75 1.84 2.84
C THR A 138 -2.99 2.90 1.78
N LEU A 139 -3.18 2.49 0.53
CA LEU A 139 -3.51 3.38 -0.59
C LEU A 139 -4.86 3.00 -1.18
N SER A 140 -5.78 3.96 -1.28
CA SER A 140 -7.04 3.86 -2.02
C SER A 140 -7.08 4.96 -3.07
N ILE A 141 -6.63 4.65 -4.29
CA ILE A 141 -6.35 5.70 -5.29
C ILE A 141 -6.76 5.30 -6.71
N SER A 142 -7.14 6.26 -7.54
CA SER A 142 -7.59 6.01 -8.93
C SER A 142 -6.83 6.82 -10.00
N PRO A 143 -5.50 6.70 -10.09
CA PRO A 143 -4.72 7.46 -11.06
C PRO A 143 -4.76 6.85 -12.46
N ARG A 144 -4.47 7.66 -13.50
CA ARG A 144 -4.24 7.10 -14.85
C ARG A 144 -2.96 6.26 -14.88
N VAL A 145 -1.92 6.72 -14.20
CA VAL A 145 -0.60 6.07 -14.09
C VAL A 145 -0.22 5.96 -12.62
N PHE A 146 0.15 4.76 -12.18
CA PHE A 146 0.62 4.47 -10.83
C PHE A 146 2.02 3.88 -10.83
N ASN A 147 2.95 4.56 -10.14
CA ASN A 147 4.27 4.03 -9.84
C ASN A 147 4.52 4.10 -8.32
N LEU A 148 4.91 2.97 -7.74
CA LEU A 148 5.34 2.87 -6.35
C LEU A 148 6.71 2.19 -6.28
N THR A 149 7.67 2.88 -5.68
CA THR A 149 9.00 2.35 -5.39
C THR A 149 9.26 2.47 -3.90
N LEU A 150 9.43 1.32 -3.24
CA LEU A 150 9.76 1.23 -1.82
C LEU A 150 11.10 0.51 -1.65
N SER A 151 12.03 1.17 -0.96
CA SER A 151 13.33 0.61 -0.55
C SER A 151 13.41 0.66 0.97
N ILE A 152 12.84 -0.35 1.64
CA ILE A 152 12.68 -0.37 3.10
C ILE A 152 12.94 -1.76 3.68
N SER A 153 13.44 -1.84 4.92
CA SER A 153 13.79 -3.11 5.57
C SER A 153 13.19 -3.25 6.99
N PRO A 154 11.85 -3.30 7.14
CA PRO A 154 11.22 -3.40 8.45
C PRO A 154 11.21 -4.84 8.99
N LEU A 155 10.97 -5.01 10.30
CA LEU A 155 10.67 -6.34 10.85
C LEU A 155 9.28 -6.81 10.38
N VAL A 156 8.31 -5.89 10.35
CA VAL A 156 6.94 -6.14 9.90
C VAL A 156 6.58 -5.19 8.77
N PHE A 157 6.17 -5.73 7.63
CA PHE A 157 5.71 -4.98 6.47
C PHE A 157 4.27 -5.32 6.13
N ASN A 158 3.40 -4.31 6.10
CA ASN A 158 2.02 -4.43 5.66
C ASN A 158 1.74 -3.42 4.55
N LEU A 159 1.25 -3.90 3.40
CA LEU A 159 0.85 -3.07 2.27
C LEU A 159 -0.55 -3.45 1.80
N THR A 160 -1.45 -2.47 1.80
CA THR A 160 -2.82 -2.60 1.28
C THR A 160 -3.03 -1.60 0.16
N LEU A 161 -3.29 -2.08 -1.06
CA LEU A 161 -3.54 -1.24 -2.23
C LEU A 161 -4.93 -1.52 -2.79
N SER A 162 -5.75 -0.47 -2.96
CA SER A 162 -7.01 -0.48 -3.72
C SER A 162 -6.87 0.54 -4.86
N ILE A 163 -6.53 0.08 -6.06
CA ILE A 163 -6.06 0.95 -7.16
C ILE A 163 -6.68 0.57 -8.50
N PHE A 164 -7.14 1.56 -9.27
CA PHE A 164 -7.76 1.34 -10.60
C PHE A 164 -7.02 2.08 -11.73
N PRO A 165 -5.76 1.71 -12.07
CA PRO A 165 -4.98 2.45 -13.05
C PRO A 165 -5.06 1.86 -14.46
N ARG A 166 -4.76 2.67 -15.47
CA ARG A 166 -4.53 2.14 -16.84
C ARG A 166 -3.20 1.41 -16.94
N VAL A 167 -2.20 1.86 -16.19
CA VAL A 167 -0.85 1.27 -16.11
C VAL A 167 -0.44 1.14 -14.65
N PHE A 168 -0.07 -0.06 -14.23
CA PHE A 168 0.35 -0.39 -12.86
C PHE A 168 1.76 -0.98 -12.87
N ASN A 169 2.69 -0.33 -12.18
CA ASN A 169 4.02 -0.89 -11.90
C ASN A 169 4.28 -0.84 -10.38
N LEU A 170 4.64 -1.99 -9.83
CA LEU A 170 5.05 -2.13 -8.43
C LEU A 170 6.41 -2.81 -8.38
N THR A 171 7.38 -2.14 -7.77
CA THR A 171 8.70 -2.71 -7.50
C THR A 171 8.96 -2.62 -6.00
N LEU A 172 9.18 -3.78 -5.38
CA LEU A 172 9.50 -3.90 -3.96
C LEU A 172 10.86 -4.59 -3.82
N SER A 173 11.80 -3.93 -3.15
CA SER A 173 13.06 -4.53 -2.72
C SER A 173 13.13 -4.45 -1.20
N ILE A 174 12.55 -5.46 -0.54
CA ILE A 174 12.38 -5.47 0.92
C ILE A 174 12.60 -6.88 1.48
N SER A 175 13.12 -7.00 2.70
CA SER A 175 13.40 -8.31 3.34
C SER A 175 12.92 -8.35 4.80
N PRO A 176 11.60 -8.29 5.05
CA PRO A 176 11.08 -8.27 6.41
C PRO A 176 11.00 -9.65 7.04
N THR A 177 10.87 -9.72 8.37
CA THR A 177 10.55 -10.97 9.07
C THR A 177 9.11 -11.42 8.77
N VAL A 178 8.17 -10.45 8.74
CA VAL A 178 6.76 -10.67 8.40
C VAL A 178 6.38 -9.78 7.21
N PHE A 179 5.84 -10.38 6.16
CA PHE A 179 5.36 -9.70 4.96
C PHE A 179 3.87 -9.98 4.74
N ASN A 180 3.06 -8.92 4.70
CA ASN A 180 1.66 -8.99 4.33
C ASN A 180 1.38 -8.03 3.16
N LEU A 181 0.80 -8.55 2.08
CA LEU A 181 0.40 -7.78 0.92
C LEU A 181 -1.05 -8.08 0.55
N THR A 182 -1.88 -7.04 0.49
CA THR A 182 -3.27 -7.11 0.04
C THR A 182 -3.46 -6.18 -1.15
N LEU A 183 -3.84 -6.72 -2.31
CA LEU A 183 -4.09 -5.94 -3.52
C LEU A 183 -5.53 -6.12 -4.00
N SER A 184 -6.23 -5.00 -4.25
CA SER A 184 -7.51 -4.91 -4.94
C SER A 184 -7.38 -3.97 -6.14
N ILE A 185 -7.14 -4.52 -7.33
CA ILE A 185 -6.69 -3.76 -8.52
C ILE A 185 -7.31 -4.37 -9.78
N SER A 186 -7.75 -3.55 -10.74
CA SER A 186 -8.29 -4.06 -12.02
C SER A 186 -7.60 -3.46 -13.26
N PRO A 187 -6.31 -3.74 -13.50
CA PRO A 187 -5.64 -3.31 -14.72
C PRO A 187 -5.95 -4.26 -15.88
N PRO A 188 -5.86 -3.85 -17.16
CA PRO A 188 -6.05 -4.77 -18.28
C PRO A 188 -5.03 -5.91 -18.30
N VAL A 189 -3.78 -5.68 -17.88
CA VAL A 189 -2.73 -6.71 -17.72
C VAL A 189 -2.10 -6.57 -16.34
N PHE A 190 -1.91 -7.69 -15.65
CA PHE A 190 -1.25 -7.73 -14.35
C PHE A 190 -0.05 -8.67 -14.37
N ASN A 191 1.12 -8.12 -14.02
CA ASN A 191 2.35 -8.87 -13.78
C ASN A 191 2.86 -8.52 -12.39
N LEU A 192 3.19 -9.53 -11.59
CA LEU A 192 3.84 -9.35 -10.30
C LEU A 192 5.02 -10.29 -10.19
N THR A 193 6.18 -9.71 -9.88
CA THR A 193 7.41 -10.42 -9.55
C THR A 193 7.86 -9.97 -8.18
N LEU A 194 8.04 -10.93 -7.26
CA LEU A 194 8.53 -10.65 -5.91
C LEU A 194 9.73 -11.55 -5.63
N SER A 195 10.82 -10.94 -5.18
CA SER A 195 12.06 -11.59 -4.75
C SER A 195 12.38 -11.18 -3.31
N ILE A 196 11.67 -11.78 -2.35
CA ILE A 196 11.79 -11.47 -0.91
C ILE A 196 11.88 -12.77 -0.11
N SER A 197 12.58 -12.78 1.04
CA SER A 197 12.76 -13.99 1.85
C SER A 197 12.31 -13.81 3.30
N PRO A 198 11.02 -13.53 3.57
CA PRO A 198 10.54 -13.37 4.94
C PRO A 198 10.39 -14.71 5.63
N THR A 199 10.35 -14.74 6.96
CA THR A 199 9.91 -15.92 7.70
C THR A 199 8.41 -16.19 7.49
N VAL A 200 7.57 -15.16 7.54
CA VAL A 200 6.13 -15.28 7.30
C VAL A 200 5.75 -14.45 6.07
N PHE A 201 5.11 -15.10 5.09
CA PHE A 201 4.61 -14.47 3.87
C PHE A 201 3.10 -14.67 3.74
N ASN A 202 2.35 -13.58 3.67
CA ASN A 202 0.92 -13.59 3.34
C ASN A 202 0.65 -12.69 2.14
N LEU A 203 -0.02 -13.24 1.13
CA LEU A 203 -0.45 -12.51 -0.06
C LEU A 203 -1.94 -12.74 -0.33
N THR A 204 -2.70 -11.67 -0.43
CA THR A 204 -4.12 -11.68 -0.81
C THR A 204 -4.32 -10.81 -2.04
N LEU A 205 -4.80 -11.40 -3.14
CA LEU A 205 -5.12 -10.67 -4.37
C LEU A 205 -6.61 -10.82 -4.71
N SER A 206 -7.29 -9.69 -4.94
CA SER A 206 -8.66 -9.58 -5.44
C SER A 206 -8.65 -8.68 -6.68
N ILE A 207 -8.43 -9.25 -7.85
CA ILE A 207 -8.14 -8.50 -9.08
C ILE A 207 -8.87 -9.10 -10.29
N SER A 208 -9.16 -8.29 -11.31
CA SER A 208 -9.87 -8.75 -12.53
C SER A 208 -9.18 -8.32 -13.84
N PRO A 209 -7.91 -8.73 -14.08
CA PRO A 209 -7.22 -8.38 -15.31
C PRO A 209 -7.65 -9.25 -16.49
N THR A 210 -7.38 -8.85 -17.73
CA THR A 210 -7.58 -9.75 -18.88
C THR A 210 -6.55 -10.88 -18.91
N VAL A 211 -5.30 -10.57 -18.57
CA VAL A 211 -4.19 -11.52 -18.46
C VAL A 211 -3.55 -11.39 -17.08
N PHE A 212 -3.36 -12.53 -16.40
CA PHE A 212 -2.70 -12.60 -15.11
C PHE A 212 -1.48 -13.52 -15.17
N ASN A 213 -0.32 -12.98 -14.81
CA ASN A 213 0.89 -13.77 -14.57
C ASN A 213 1.45 -13.47 -13.18
N LEU A 214 1.69 -14.52 -12.40
CA LEU A 214 2.37 -14.43 -11.11
C LEU A 214 3.51 -15.44 -11.04
N THR A 215 4.70 -14.93 -10.74
CA THR A 215 5.90 -15.74 -10.50
C THR A 215 6.48 -15.36 -9.15
N LEU A 216 6.60 -16.34 -8.26
CA LEU A 216 7.20 -16.17 -6.93
C LEU A 216 8.32 -17.20 -6.73
N SER A 217 9.51 -16.71 -6.36
CA SER A 217 10.64 -17.54 -5.90
C SER A 217 11.09 -17.04 -4.51
N ILE A 218 10.44 -17.55 -3.47
CA ILE A 218 10.66 -17.14 -2.09
C ILE A 218 10.71 -18.37 -1.18
N SER A 219 11.42 -18.33 -0.05
CA SER A 219 11.57 -19.51 0.84
C SER A 219 11.21 -19.18 2.29
N PRO A 220 9.94 -18.83 2.59
CA PRO A 220 9.53 -18.52 3.95
C PRO A 220 9.33 -19.77 4.80
N THR A 221 9.30 -19.65 6.12
CA THR A 221 8.86 -20.78 6.97
C THR A 221 7.34 -20.99 6.88
N VAL A 222 6.56 -19.90 6.79
CA VAL A 222 5.10 -19.94 6.60
C VAL A 222 4.72 -19.16 5.34
N PHE A 223 3.99 -19.82 4.44
CA PHE A 223 3.47 -19.22 3.21
C PHE A 223 1.95 -19.35 3.14
N ASN A 224 1.25 -18.22 3.00
CA ASN A 224 -0.18 -18.17 2.71
C ASN A 224 -0.44 -17.34 1.46
N LEU A 225 -1.17 -17.90 0.50
CA LEU A 225 -1.61 -17.22 -0.71
C LEU A 225 -3.11 -17.40 -0.91
N THR A 226 -3.83 -16.28 -1.04
CA THR A 226 -5.26 -16.25 -1.37
C THR A 226 -5.47 -15.44 -2.64
N LEU A 227 -5.98 -16.07 -3.69
CA LEU A 227 -6.35 -15.40 -4.94
C LEU A 227 -7.86 -15.53 -5.18
N SER A 228 -8.53 -14.40 -5.37
CA SER A 228 -9.92 -14.32 -5.83
C SER A 228 -9.99 -13.44 -7.07
N ILE A 229 -9.86 -14.06 -8.25
CA ILE A 229 -9.59 -13.33 -9.51
C ILE A 229 -10.32 -13.94 -10.71
N SER A 230 -10.69 -13.14 -11.70
CA SER A 230 -11.46 -13.60 -12.89
C SER A 230 -10.84 -13.19 -14.24
N PRO A 231 -9.62 -13.64 -14.57
CA PRO A 231 -8.97 -13.25 -15.82
C PRO A 231 -9.43 -14.06 -17.03
N ARG A 232 -9.11 -13.63 -18.26
CA ARG A 232 -9.29 -14.48 -19.45
C ARG A 232 -8.24 -15.59 -19.53
N VAL A 233 -7.00 -15.24 -19.16
CA VAL A 233 -5.85 -16.14 -19.13
C VAL A 233 -5.19 -16.05 -17.76
N PHE A 234 -4.97 -17.20 -17.12
CA PHE A 234 -4.31 -17.32 -15.84
C PHE A 234 -3.06 -18.20 -15.92
N ASN A 235 -1.92 -17.65 -15.53
CA ASN A 235 -0.69 -18.42 -15.31
C ASN A 235 -0.14 -18.16 -13.90
N LEU A 236 0.09 -19.24 -13.15
CA LEU A 236 0.74 -19.19 -11.85
C LEU A 236 1.89 -20.20 -11.80
N THR A 237 3.08 -19.69 -11.47
CA THR A 237 4.26 -20.53 -11.24
C THR A 237 4.83 -20.22 -9.86
N LEU A 238 4.85 -21.24 -8.99
CA LEU A 238 5.46 -21.15 -7.66
C LEU A 238 6.59 -22.19 -7.53
N SER A 239 7.78 -21.71 -7.15
CA SER A 239 8.92 -22.55 -6.78
C SER A 239 9.42 -22.10 -5.41
N ILE A 240 8.88 -22.74 -4.35
CA ILE A 240 9.08 -22.33 -2.96
C ILE A 240 9.17 -23.55 -2.02
N SER A 241 9.89 -23.46 -0.90
CA SER A 241 10.09 -24.59 0.03
C SER A 241 9.78 -24.24 1.49
N PRO A 242 8.51 -23.94 1.86
CA PRO A 242 8.17 -23.53 3.21
C PRO A 242 7.90 -24.70 4.15
N LEU A 243 7.94 -24.48 5.48
CA LEU A 243 7.50 -25.52 6.43
C LEU A 243 5.97 -25.70 6.38
N VAL A 244 5.23 -24.59 6.29
CA VAL A 244 3.77 -24.57 6.18
C VAL A 244 3.37 -23.83 4.91
N PHE A 245 2.57 -24.47 4.07
CA PHE A 245 2.04 -23.91 2.83
C PHE A 245 0.51 -23.96 2.83
N ASN A 246 -0.13 -22.81 2.64
CA ASN A 246 -1.56 -22.71 2.36
C ASN A 246 -1.80 -21.93 1.06
N LEU A 247 -2.58 -22.52 0.16
CA LEU A 247 -3.01 -21.89 -1.09
C LEU A 247 -4.52 -22.00 -1.24
N THR A 248 -5.19 -20.86 -1.39
CA THR A 248 -6.61 -20.77 -1.71
C THR A 248 -6.78 -20.02 -3.02
N LEU A 249 -7.39 -20.68 -4.00
CA LEU A 249 -7.66 -20.15 -5.33
C LEU A 249 -9.16 -20.22 -5.60
N SER A 250 -9.80 -19.08 -5.84
CA SER A 250 -11.19 -18.96 -6.31
C SER A 250 -11.19 -18.13 -7.58
N ILE A 251 -11.16 -18.80 -8.73
CA ILE A 251 -10.92 -18.14 -10.02
C ILE A 251 -11.76 -18.75 -11.16
N SER A 252 -12.16 -17.96 -12.14
CA SER A 252 -12.99 -18.44 -13.27
C SER A 252 -12.46 -18.07 -14.66
N PRO A 253 -11.21 -18.41 -15.01
CA PRO A 253 -10.67 -18.09 -16.33
C PRO A 253 -11.00 -19.15 -17.38
N PRO A 254 -11.29 -18.78 -18.64
CA PRO A 254 -11.31 -19.71 -19.76
C PRO A 254 -10.02 -20.53 -19.89
N VAL A 255 -8.84 -19.91 -19.81
CA VAL A 255 -7.54 -20.60 -19.88
C VAL A 255 -6.82 -20.54 -18.53
N PHE A 256 -6.47 -21.72 -18.00
CA PHE A 256 -5.80 -21.87 -16.71
C PHE A 256 -4.54 -22.75 -16.83
N ASN A 257 -3.41 -22.22 -16.36
CA ASN A 257 -2.19 -22.98 -16.13
C ASN A 257 -1.66 -22.76 -14.70
N LEU A 258 -1.42 -23.86 -13.98
CA LEU A 258 -0.79 -23.85 -12.67
C LEU A 258 0.39 -24.81 -12.63
N THR A 259 1.55 -24.30 -12.21
CA THR A 259 2.75 -25.09 -11.94
C THR A 259 3.21 -24.83 -10.51
N LEU A 260 3.19 -25.87 -9.68
CA LEU A 260 3.72 -25.85 -8.31
C LEU A 260 4.86 -26.83 -8.18
N SER A 261 6.02 -26.34 -7.75
CA SER A 261 7.18 -27.16 -7.37
C SER A 261 7.58 -26.79 -5.95
N ILE A 262 7.05 -27.51 -4.96
CA ILE A 262 7.20 -27.16 -3.54
C ILE A 262 7.40 -28.39 -2.64
N SER A 263 8.09 -28.24 -1.51
CA SER A 263 8.39 -29.38 -0.61
C SER A 263 8.11 -29.05 0.87
N PRO A 264 6.84 -28.83 1.29
CA PRO A 264 6.55 -28.39 2.64
C PRO A 264 6.36 -29.51 3.65
N THR A 265 6.40 -29.22 4.95
CA THR A 265 6.00 -30.21 5.97
C THR A 265 4.48 -30.35 6.02
N VAL A 266 3.77 -29.23 6.02
CA VAL A 266 2.30 -29.14 5.99
C VAL A 266 1.85 -28.43 4.72
N PHE A 267 0.94 -29.05 3.98
CA PHE A 267 0.40 -28.54 2.71
C PHE A 267 -1.12 -28.51 2.73
N ASN A 268 -1.71 -27.34 2.52
CA ASN A 268 -3.15 -27.21 2.25
C ASN A 268 -3.39 -26.49 0.93
N LEU A 269 -4.19 -27.09 0.06
CA LEU A 269 -4.61 -26.50 -1.22
C LEU A 269 -6.14 -26.54 -1.33
N THR A 270 -6.75 -25.38 -1.55
CA THR A 270 -8.16 -25.24 -1.93
C THR A 270 -8.23 -24.59 -3.30
N LEU A 271 -8.84 -25.27 -4.27
CA LEU A 271 -9.05 -24.79 -5.63
C LEU A 271 -10.55 -24.81 -5.94
N SER A 272 -11.12 -23.66 -6.30
CA SER A 272 -12.48 -23.53 -6.82
C SER A 272 -12.43 -22.83 -8.17
N ILE A 273 -12.55 -23.59 -9.26
CA ILE A 273 -12.35 -23.09 -10.62
C ILE A 273 -13.36 -23.58 -11.66
N SER A 274 -13.48 -22.82 -12.75
CA SER A 274 -14.36 -23.12 -13.88
C SER A 274 -13.74 -22.82 -15.27
N PRO A 275 -12.63 -23.49 -15.66
CA PRO A 275 -11.97 -23.23 -16.95
C PRO A 275 -12.54 -24.04 -18.12
N THR A 276 -12.30 -23.55 -19.34
CA THR A 276 -12.51 -24.32 -20.57
C THR A 276 -11.25 -25.09 -20.97
N VAL A 277 -10.06 -24.52 -20.73
CA VAL A 277 -8.75 -25.15 -20.93
C VAL A 277 -7.97 -25.13 -19.63
N PHE A 278 -7.48 -26.29 -19.19
CA PHE A 278 -6.86 -26.47 -17.89
C PHE A 278 -5.59 -27.34 -17.96
N ASN A 279 -4.47 -26.80 -17.48
CA ASN A 279 -3.26 -27.55 -17.19
C ASN A 279 -2.84 -27.38 -15.73
N LEU A 280 -2.55 -28.50 -15.07
CA LEU A 280 -2.07 -28.54 -13.70
C LEU A 280 -0.84 -29.43 -13.61
N THR A 281 0.26 -28.87 -13.11
CA THR A 281 1.48 -29.62 -12.78
C THR A 281 1.80 -29.41 -11.31
N LEU A 282 1.82 -30.50 -10.55
CA LEU A 282 2.14 -30.51 -9.13
C LEU A 282 3.34 -31.43 -8.88
N SER A 283 4.44 -30.86 -8.41
CA SER A 283 5.57 -31.60 -7.84
C SER A 283 5.64 -31.24 -6.36
N ILE A 284 5.02 -32.07 -5.51
CA ILE A 284 4.89 -31.83 -4.07
C ILE A 284 5.30 -33.04 -3.24
N SER A 285 5.97 -32.80 -2.10
CA SER A 285 6.42 -33.87 -1.19
C SER A 285 6.14 -33.58 0.30
N PRO A 286 4.87 -33.49 0.74
CA PRO A 286 4.53 -33.12 2.11
C PRO A 286 4.49 -34.29 3.11
N ARG A 287 4.68 -33.99 4.40
CA ARG A 287 4.38 -34.95 5.50
C ARG A 287 2.89 -35.00 5.81
N VAL A 288 2.22 -33.85 5.79
CA VAL A 288 0.78 -33.72 6.01
C VAL A 288 0.19 -32.94 4.84
N PHE A 289 -0.85 -33.48 4.19
CA PHE A 289 -1.49 -32.82 3.06
C PHE A 289 -3.02 -32.80 3.18
N ASN A 290 -3.62 -31.68 2.78
CA ASN A 290 -5.05 -31.53 2.55
C ASN A 290 -5.28 -30.90 1.18
N LEU A 291 -6.21 -31.46 0.40
CA LEU A 291 -6.51 -31.05 -0.97
C LEU A 291 -8.03 -31.00 -1.17
N THR A 292 -8.54 -29.80 -1.44
CA THR A 292 -9.94 -29.57 -1.81
C THR A 292 -10.00 -29.01 -3.22
N LEU A 293 -10.67 -29.73 -4.13
CA LEU A 293 -10.84 -29.31 -5.52
C LEU A 293 -12.34 -29.24 -5.85
N HIS A 294 -12.79 -28.08 -6.30
CA HIS A 294 -14.14 -27.83 -6.79
C HIS A 294 -14.06 -27.34 -8.24
N PHE A 295 -14.56 -28.15 -9.16
CA PHE A 295 -14.61 -27.83 -10.59
C PHE A 295 -16.07 -27.73 -11.03
N THR A 296 -16.43 -26.61 -11.63
CA THR A 296 -17.71 -26.46 -12.34
C THR A 296 -17.42 -26.30 -13.82
N SER A 297 -17.87 -27.25 -14.63
CA SER A 297 -17.76 -27.15 -16.09
C SER A 297 -18.68 -26.02 -16.61
N CYS A 298 -18.13 -25.15 -17.44
CA CYS A 298 -18.94 -24.41 -18.41
C CYS A 298 -19.06 -25.32 -19.63
N LEU A 299 -20.24 -25.92 -19.81
CA LEU A 299 -20.67 -26.50 -21.09
C LEU A 299 -20.85 -25.38 -22.12
#